data_AF-A0A9D1E3G4-F1
#
_entry.id   AF-A0A9D1E3G4-F1
#
_cell.length_a   1.000
_cell.length_b   1.000
_cell.length_c   1.000
_cell.angle_alpha   90.00
_cell.angle_beta   90.00
_cell.angle_gamma   90.00
#
_symmetry.space_group_name_H-M   'P 1'
#
loop_
_entity.id
_entity.type
_entity.pdbx_description
1 polymer ?
#
loop_
_entity_poly.entity_id
_entity_poly.type
_entity_poly.pdbx_seq_one_letter_code
_entity_poly.pdbx_strand_id
1 'polypeptide(L)'
;MLDLRKNYKLSGVLSRVFFVVTFMFANWQQGLAATVIATGHSNFWLALAVVLVTGVAGALLVPIIVSFALSLARIYSVPVGEYGILAVSFFGLGYLLRGLLNIVNFFTPVMLVWGGVIFPFVATLVASVGFYAVTSKLYFNDLTRPYYFRVCVLVFFVAVLIMEVL
;
A
#
# COMPACT_ATOMS: atom_id res chain seq x y z
N MET A 1 -10.28 -13.91 18.71
CA MET A 1 -10.26 -12.43 18.84
C MET A 1 -9.43 -11.91 20.03
N LEU A 2 -8.94 -12.75 20.96
CA LEU A 2 -8.22 -12.29 22.17
C LEU A 2 -6.69 -12.08 22.00
N ASP A 3 -6.03 -12.72 21.03
CA ASP A 3 -4.56 -12.64 20.91
C ASP A 3 -4.02 -11.37 20.23
N LEU A 4 -4.82 -10.70 19.40
CA LEU A 4 -4.44 -9.43 18.75
C LEU A 4 -4.39 -8.26 19.73
N ARG A 5 -5.14 -8.30 20.85
CA ARG A 5 -5.14 -7.23 21.86
C ARG A 5 -3.87 -7.20 22.71
N LYS A 6 -3.26 -8.36 23.00
CA LYS A 6 -2.03 -8.43 23.81
C LYS A 6 -0.81 -7.86 23.09
N ASN A 7 -0.74 -8.01 21.77
CA ASN A 7 0.39 -7.57 20.94
C ASN A 7 0.02 -6.47 19.94
N TYR A 8 -1.04 -5.71 20.21
CA TYR A 8 -1.57 -4.72 19.28
C TYR A 8 -0.54 -3.66 18.86
N LYS A 9 0.23 -3.16 19.84
CA LYS A 9 1.31 -2.20 19.60
C LYS A 9 2.43 -2.81 18.75
N LEU A 10 2.80 -4.06 19.03
CA LEU A 10 3.86 -4.77 18.32
C LEU A 10 3.44 -5.11 16.88
N SER A 11 2.20 -5.55 16.68
CA SER A 11 1.63 -5.78 15.34
C SER A 11 1.54 -4.48 14.52
N GLY A 12 1.17 -3.37 15.16
CA GLY A 12 1.20 -2.05 14.53
C GLY A 12 2.59 -1.60 14.10
N VAL A 13 3.63 -1.87 14.91
CA VAL A 13 5.02 -1.57 14.53
C VAL A 13 5.49 -2.48 13.41
N LEU A 14 5.28 -3.79 13.52
CA LEU A 14 5.70 -4.76 12.51
C LEU A 14 5.06 -4.51 11.15
N SER A 15 3.76 -4.21 11.10
CA SER A 15 3.06 -3.88 9.85
C SER A 15 3.64 -2.62 9.19
N ARG A 16 3.99 -1.59 9.96
CA ARG A 16 4.65 -0.38 9.45
C ARG A 16 6.06 -0.66 8.95
N VAL A 17 6.85 -1.43 9.69
CA VAL A 17 8.20 -1.84 9.25
C VAL A 17 8.10 -2.64 7.95
N PHE A 18 7.18 -3.60 7.89
CA PHE A 18 6.92 -4.39 6.68
C PHE A 18 6.53 -3.49 5.50
N PHE A 19 5.64 -2.53 5.70
CA PHE A 19 5.27 -1.55 4.68
C PHE A 19 6.48 -0.75 4.20
N VAL A 20 7.30 -0.21 5.09
CA VAL A 20 8.46 0.61 4.70
C VAL A 20 9.48 -0.22 3.91
N VAL A 21 9.79 -1.44 4.37
CA VAL A 21 10.74 -2.32 3.67
C VAL A 21 10.23 -2.70 2.28
N THR A 22 8.97 -3.08 2.17
CA THR A 22 8.36 -3.45 0.88
C THR A 22 8.22 -2.25 -0.05
N PHE A 23 7.91 -1.07 0.48
CA PHE A 23 7.89 0.19 -0.27
C PHE A 23 9.26 0.54 -0.84
N MET A 24 10.32 0.42 -0.03
CA MET A 24 11.70 0.62 -0.49
C MET A 24 12.08 -0.36 -1.60
N PHE A 25 11.71 -1.63 -1.43
CA PHE A 25 11.94 -2.67 -2.41
C PHE A 25 11.13 -2.48 -3.72
N ALA A 26 9.97 -1.84 -3.67
CA ALA A 26 9.19 -1.54 -4.86
C ALA A 26 9.72 -0.34 -5.66
N ASN A 27 10.24 0.69 -4.96
CA ASN A 27 10.49 2.01 -5.54
C ASN A 27 11.98 2.39 -5.67
N TRP A 28 12.93 1.50 -5.35
CA TRP A 28 14.37 1.79 -5.44
C TRP A 28 14.83 2.29 -6.83
N GLN A 29 14.25 1.77 -7.92
CA GLN A 29 14.58 2.21 -9.29
C GLN A 29 14.13 3.65 -9.55
N GLN A 30 12.92 4.01 -9.10
CA GLN A 30 12.40 5.37 -9.22
C GLN A 30 13.21 6.34 -8.34
N GLY A 31 13.59 5.92 -7.14
CA GLY A 31 14.48 6.70 -6.28
C GLY A 31 15.83 6.98 -6.95
N LEU A 32 16.43 5.98 -7.59
CA LEU A 32 17.68 6.14 -8.35
C LEU A 32 17.50 7.11 -9.52
N ALA A 33 16.44 6.97 -10.32
CA ALA A 33 16.13 7.89 -11.40
C ALA A 33 15.95 9.33 -10.92
N ALA A 34 15.25 9.52 -9.79
CA ALA A 34 15.06 10.83 -9.18
C ALA A 34 16.39 11.49 -8.75
N THR A 35 17.34 10.71 -8.23
CA THR A 35 18.68 11.26 -7.90
C THR A 35 19.44 11.71 -9.14
N VAL A 36 19.37 10.96 -10.25
CA VAL A 36 20.01 11.39 -11.51
C VAL A 36 19.45 12.73 -11.98
N ILE A 37 18.13 12.91 -11.88
CA ILE A 37 17.46 14.16 -12.26
C ILE A 37 17.85 15.32 -11.34
N ALA A 38 17.91 15.08 -10.03
CA ALA A 38 18.14 16.14 -9.05
C ALA A 38 19.62 16.53 -8.88
N THR A 39 20.54 15.55 -8.91
CA THR A 39 21.97 15.74 -8.61
C THR A 39 22.88 15.51 -9.82
N GLY A 40 22.33 15.14 -10.99
CA GLY A 40 23.08 14.90 -12.22
C GLY A 40 23.91 13.61 -12.23
N HIS A 41 23.83 12.81 -11.16
CA HIS A 41 24.52 11.52 -11.04
C HIS A 41 23.69 10.56 -10.19
N SER A 42 23.83 9.25 -10.43
CA SER A 42 23.13 8.24 -9.63
C SER A 42 23.79 8.09 -8.26
N ASN A 43 23.05 8.34 -7.19
CA ASN A 43 23.52 8.11 -5.83
C ASN A 43 22.57 7.16 -5.10
N PHE A 44 23.00 5.91 -4.93
CA PHE A 44 22.20 4.86 -4.32
C PHE A 44 21.82 5.14 -2.87
N TRP A 45 22.74 5.70 -2.08
CA TRP A 45 22.47 6.00 -0.67
C TRP A 45 21.45 7.12 -0.49
N LEU A 46 21.55 8.16 -1.33
CA LEU A 46 20.57 9.25 -1.34
C LEU A 46 19.19 8.74 -1.80
N ALA A 47 19.14 7.91 -2.84
CA ALA A 47 17.91 7.28 -3.32
C ALA A 47 17.23 6.46 -2.22
N LEU A 48 17.98 5.60 -1.53
CA LEU A 48 17.43 4.82 -0.41
C LEU A 48 16.93 5.71 0.73
N ALA A 49 17.64 6.78 1.07
CA ALA A 49 17.22 7.70 2.13
C ALA A 49 15.90 8.40 1.77
N VAL A 50 15.75 8.89 0.53
CA VAL A 50 14.53 9.54 0.06
C VAL A 50 13.35 8.56 0.05
N VAL A 51 13.57 7.35 -0.46
CA VAL A 51 12.53 6.31 -0.51
C VAL A 51 12.15 5.82 0.90
N LEU A 52 13.10 5.78 1.83
CA LEU A 52 12.83 5.46 3.24
C LEU A 52 11.96 6.54 3.90
N VAL A 53 12.31 7.82 3.74
CA VAL A 53 11.54 8.93 4.32
C VAL A 53 10.12 8.97 3.77
N THR A 54 9.95 8.80 2.46
CA THR A 54 8.62 8.73 1.82
C THR A 54 7.85 7.49 2.24
N GLY A 55 8.49 6.33 2.38
CA GLY A 55 7.87 5.12 2.91
C GLY A 55 7.38 5.27 4.35
N VAL A 56 8.18 5.91 5.22
CA VAL A 56 7.79 6.20 6.61
C VAL A 56 6.61 7.18 6.66
N ALA A 57 6.64 8.24 5.86
CA ALA A 57 5.51 9.18 5.75
C ALA A 57 4.24 8.45 5.27
N GLY A 58 4.35 7.60 4.25
CA GLY A 58 3.25 6.78 3.74
C GLY A 58 2.68 5.86 4.83
N ALA A 59 3.52 5.16 5.58
CA ALA A 59 3.08 4.26 6.66
C ALA A 59 2.30 4.97 7.77
N LEU A 60 2.56 6.26 8.01
CA LEU A 60 1.82 7.10 8.96
C LEU A 60 0.54 7.69 8.36
N LEU A 61 0.53 8.00 7.06
CA LEU A 61 -0.61 8.57 6.35
C LEU A 61 -1.72 7.55 6.07
N VAL A 62 -1.37 6.30 5.73
CA VAL A 62 -2.36 5.23 5.43
C VAL A 62 -3.47 5.10 6.47
N PRO A 63 -3.19 4.96 7.79
CA PRO A 63 -4.26 4.86 8.78
C PRO A 63 -5.11 6.14 8.88
N ILE A 64 -4.55 7.32 8.62
CA ILE A 64 -5.29 8.60 8.59
C ILE A 64 -6.25 8.61 7.40
N ILE A 65 -5.78 8.22 6.21
CA ILE A 65 -6.60 8.14 4.99
C ILE A 65 -7.74 7.14 5.19
N VAL A 66 -7.46 5.98 5.78
CA VAL A 66 -8.47 4.96 6.09
C VAL A 66 -9.51 5.50 7.08
N SER A 67 -9.08 6.20 8.11
CA SER A 67 -9.99 6.83 9.09
C SER A 67 -10.90 7.86 8.43
N PHE A 68 -10.33 8.70 7.57
CA PHE A 68 -11.08 9.69 6.80
C PHE A 68 -12.08 9.04 5.84
N ALA A 69 -11.66 7.99 5.11
CA ALA A 69 -12.51 7.26 4.18
C ALA A 69 -13.69 6.57 4.88
N LEU A 70 -13.47 5.95 6.05
CA LEU A 70 -14.54 5.33 6.84
C LEU A 70 -15.51 6.38 7.38
N SER A 71 -15.01 7.53 7.84
CA SER A 71 -15.83 8.65 8.31
C SER A 71 -16.71 9.21 7.19
N LEU A 72 -16.14 9.43 6.00
CA LEU A 72 -16.85 9.93 4.82
C LEU A 72 -17.92 8.93 4.34
N ALA A 73 -17.62 7.63 4.44
CA ALA A 73 -18.56 6.56 4.15
C ALA A 73 -19.59 6.28 5.26
N ARG A 74 -19.53 7.03 6.39
CA ARG A 74 -20.40 6.85 7.57
C ARG A 74 -20.39 5.42 8.13
N ILE A 75 -19.26 4.72 8.02
CA ILE A 75 -19.07 3.37 8.54
C ILE A 75 -18.40 3.47 9.92
N TYR A 76 -19.21 3.52 10.97
CA TYR A 76 -18.73 3.61 12.37
C TYR A 76 -18.64 2.25 13.08
N SER A 77 -19.09 1.17 12.43
CA SER A 77 -19.20 -0.16 13.03
C SER A 77 -17.86 -0.89 13.17
N VAL A 78 -16.75 -0.29 12.74
CA VAL A 78 -15.46 -0.97 12.56
C VAL A 78 -14.38 -0.34 13.45
N PRO A 79 -13.57 -1.14 14.18
CA PRO A 79 -12.45 -0.63 14.95
C PRO A 79 -11.36 -0.06 14.03
N VAL A 80 -11.29 1.28 13.95
CA VAL A 80 -10.42 2.03 13.03
C VAL A 80 -8.94 1.62 13.15
N GLY A 81 -8.46 1.35 14.36
CA GLY A 81 -7.07 0.95 14.55
C GLY A 81 -6.75 -0.42 13.93
N GLU A 82 -7.65 -1.41 14.08
CA GLU A 82 -7.45 -2.76 13.52
C GLU A 82 -7.51 -2.70 12.00
N TYR A 83 -8.42 -1.87 11.50
CA TYR A 83 -8.55 -1.58 10.09
C TYR A 83 -7.31 -0.92 9.49
N GLY A 84 -6.72 0.05 10.21
CA GLY A 84 -5.50 0.71 9.80
C GLY A 84 -4.32 -0.25 9.72
N ILE A 85 -4.16 -1.16 10.70
CA ILE A 85 -3.10 -2.19 10.68
C ILE A 85 -3.28 -3.13 9.49
N LEU A 86 -4.51 -3.59 9.23
CA LEU A 86 -4.81 -4.42 8.06
C LEU A 86 -4.52 -3.67 6.76
N ALA A 87 -4.94 -2.41 6.65
CA ALA A 87 -4.68 -1.61 5.45
C ALA A 87 -3.18 -1.46 5.19
N VAL A 88 -2.39 -1.06 6.19
CA VAL A 88 -0.92 -0.96 6.08
C VAL A 88 -0.31 -2.29 5.65
N SER A 89 -0.78 -3.42 6.20
CA SER A 89 -0.27 -4.75 5.86
C SER A 89 -0.58 -5.13 4.40
N PHE A 90 -1.81 -4.89 3.95
CA PHE A 90 -2.22 -5.20 2.57
C PHE A 90 -1.57 -4.27 1.54
N PHE A 91 -1.41 -2.98 1.85
CA PHE A 91 -0.62 -2.09 0.99
C PHE A 91 0.86 -2.54 0.95
N GLY A 92 1.44 -2.97 2.07
CA GLY A 92 2.78 -3.58 2.09
C GLY A 92 2.88 -4.81 1.20
N LEU A 93 1.87 -5.69 1.21
CA LEU A 93 1.79 -6.84 0.29
C LEU A 93 1.71 -6.39 -1.18
N GLY A 94 0.94 -5.34 -1.47
CA GLY A 94 0.90 -4.71 -2.79
C GLY A 94 2.29 -4.24 -3.24
N TYR A 95 3.02 -3.53 -2.38
CA TYR A 95 4.39 -3.12 -2.72
C TYR A 95 5.35 -4.29 -2.87
N LEU A 96 5.21 -5.35 -2.07
CA LEU A 96 6.01 -6.56 -2.24
C LEU A 96 5.78 -7.19 -3.61
N LEU A 97 4.51 -7.35 -4.01
CA LEU A 97 4.15 -7.87 -5.33
C LEU A 97 4.70 -6.99 -6.45
N ARG A 98 4.57 -5.66 -6.33
CA ARG A 98 5.15 -4.70 -7.27
C ARG A 98 6.67 -4.83 -7.36
N GLY A 99 7.36 -4.95 -6.24
CA GLY A 99 8.82 -5.15 -6.19
C GLY A 99 9.25 -6.46 -6.86
N LEU A 100 8.52 -7.56 -6.62
CA LEU A 100 8.76 -8.85 -7.28
C LEU A 100 8.55 -8.76 -8.79
N LEU A 101 7.49 -8.09 -9.23
CA LEU A 101 7.24 -7.86 -10.65
C LEU A 101 8.31 -6.94 -11.26
N ASN A 102 8.79 -5.94 -10.53
CA ASN A 102 9.89 -5.07 -10.97
C ASN A 102 11.22 -5.80 -11.13
N ILE A 103 11.45 -6.94 -10.47
CA ILE A 103 12.61 -7.79 -10.78
C ILE A 103 12.52 -8.33 -12.22
N VAL A 104 11.32 -8.63 -12.73
CA VAL A 104 11.11 -9.12 -14.10
C VAL A 104 11.56 -8.07 -15.13
N ASN A 105 11.42 -6.78 -14.81
CA ASN A 105 11.93 -5.68 -15.65
C ASN A 105 13.45 -5.69 -15.79
N PHE A 106 14.17 -6.33 -14.87
CA PHE A 106 15.63 -6.49 -14.96
C PHE A 106 16.03 -7.49 -16.07
N PHE A 107 15.18 -8.47 -16.34
CA PHE A 107 15.46 -9.54 -17.31
C PHE A 107 14.81 -9.32 -18.68
N THR A 108 13.80 -8.46 -18.78
CA THR A 108 13.04 -8.27 -20.02
C THR A 108 12.85 -6.78 -20.35
N PRO A 109 13.57 -6.22 -21.33
CA PRO A 109 13.51 -4.78 -21.66
C PRO A 109 12.15 -4.33 -22.20
N VAL A 110 11.34 -5.24 -22.77
CA VAL A 110 9.95 -4.96 -23.20
C VAL A 110 9.03 -4.67 -22.00
N MET A 111 9.27 -5.33 -20.87
CA MET A 111 8.52 -5.09 -19.63
C MET A 111 8.97 -3.81 -18.92
N LEU A 112 10.14 -3.25 -19.26
CA LEU A 112 10.63 -2.02 -18.64
C LEU A 112 9.70 -0.83 -18.90
N VAL A 113 9.04 -0.79 -20.06
CA VAL A 113 8.05 0.25 -20.41
C VAL A 113 6.64 -0.14 -19.96
N TRP A 114 6.20 -1.37 -20.28
CA TRP A 114 4.83 -1.81 -19.99
C TRP A 114 4.63 -2.27 -18.54
N GLY A 115 5.60 -2.97 -17.97
CA GLY A 115 5.61 -3.40 -16.57
C GLY A 115 5.67 -2.22 -15.60
N GLY A 116 6.28 -1.09 -16.00
CA GLY A 116 6.21 0.16 -15.22
C GLY A 116 4.80 0.67 -14.98
N VAL A 117 3.86 0.37 -15.88
CA VAL A 117 2.44 0.78 -15.79
C VAL A 117 1.55 -0.37 -15.31
N ILE A 118 1.78 -1.59 -15.79
CA ILE A 118 0.93 -2.75 -15.52
C ILE A 118 1.19 -3.33 -14.13
N PHE A 119 2.45 -3.38 -13.67
CA PHE A 119 2.79 -4.04 -12.41
C PHE A 119 2.25 -3.32 -11.18
N PRO A 120 2.32 -1.98 -11.09
CA PRO A 120 1.65 -1.23 -10.04
C PRO A 120 0.14 -1.48 -10.02
N PHE A 121 -0.52 -1.49 -11.19
CA PHE A 121 -1.95 -1.76 -11.30
C PHE A 121 -2.32 -3.16 -10.80
N VAL A 122 -1.64 -4.20 -11.28
CA VAL A 122 -1.90 -5.60 -10.89
C VAL A 122 -1.66 -5.79 -9.40
N ALA A 123 -0.54 -5.29 -8.87
CA ALA A 123 -0.18 -5.43 -7.47
C ALA A 123 -1.19 -4.73 -6.55
N THR A 124 -1.63 -3.53 -6.92
CA THR A 124 -2.60 -2.74 -6.14
C THR A 124 -3.99 -3.39 -6.18
N LEU A 125 -4.40 -3.93 -7.34
CA LEU A 125 -5.66 -4.65 -7.50
C LEU A 125 -5.70 -5.93 -6.66
N VAL A 126 -4.65 -6.74 -6.70
CA VAL A 126 -4.55 -7.98 -5.89
C VAL A 126 -4.58 -7.65 -4.40
N ALA A 127 -3.81 -6.65 -3.95
CA ALA A 127 -3.80 -6.21 -2.56
C ALA A 127 -5.20 -5.75 -2.09
N SER A 128 -5.94 -5.05 -2.95
CA SER A 128 -7.22 -4.45 -2.60
C SER A 128 -8.36 -5.45 -2.63
N VAL A 129 -8.35 -6.39 -3.58
CA VAL A 129 -9.25 -7.55 -3.56
C VAL A 129 -9.01 -8.40 -2.32
N GLY A 130 -7.72 -8.65 -1.99
CA GLY A 130 -7.34 -9.37 -0.77
C GLY A 130 -7.82 -8.66 0.50
N PHE A 131 -7.62 -7.35 0.58
CA PHE A 131 -8.10 -6.51 1.68
C PHE A 131 -9.62 -6.62 1.84
N TYR A 132 -10.37 -6.39 0.76
CA TYR A 132 -11.84 -6.52 0.77
C TYR A 132 -12.31 -7.92 1.16
N ALA A 133 -11.66 -8.97 0.64
CA ALA A 133 -12.04 -10.36 0.94
C ALA A 133 -11.90 -10.69 2.42
N VAL A 134 -10.87 -10.16 3.09
CA VAL A 134 -10.65 -10.35 4.53
C VAL A 134 -11.55 -9.46 5.36
N THR A 135 -11.63 -8.16 5.07
CA THR A 135 -12.42 -7.21 5.87
C THR A 135 -13.93 -7.43 5.73
N SER A 136 -14.41 -7.79 4.54
CA SER A 136 -15.83 -8.11 4.33
C SER A 136 -16.31 -9.31 5.14
N LYS A 137 -15.44 -10.30 5.36
CA LYS A 137 -15.76 -11.48 6.20
C LYS A 137 -15.63 -11.19 7.70
N LEU A 138 -14.73 -10.28 8.10
CA LEU A 138 -14.48 -10.01 9.52
C LEU A 138 -15.47 -9.03 10.15
N TYR A 139 -15.93 -8.03 9.40
CA TYR A 139 -16.61 -6.86 9.97
C TYR A 139 -18.01 -6.59 9.42
N PHE A 140 -18.42 -7.23 8.33
CA PHE A 140 -19.68 -6.92 7.65
C PHE A 140 -20.56 -8.15 7.52
N ASN A 141 -21.87 -7.96 7.69
CA ASN A 141 -22.89 -8.97 7.42
C ASN A 141 -23.33 -8.86 5.94
N ASP A 142 -24.03 -9.88 5.44
CA ASP A 142 -24.42 -9.96 4.02
C ASP A 142 -25.25 -8.75 3.53
N LEU A 143 -25.99 -8.09 4.44
CA LEU A 143 -26.76 -6.88 4.14
C LEU A 143 -25.90 -5.61 3.96
N THR A 144 -24.79 -5.48 4.69
CA THR A 144 -23.92 -4.27 4.67
C THR A 144 -22.72 -4.43 3.72
N ARG A 145 -22.41 -5.67 3.35
CA ARG A 145 -21.36 -6.05 2.40
C ARG A 145 -21.44 -5.37 1.01
N PRO A 146 -22.60 -5.22 0.35
CA PRO A 146 -22.66 -4.57 -0.97
C PRO A 146 -22.42 -3.06 -0.90
N TYR A 147 -22.85 -2.39 0.18
CA TYR A 147 -22.53 -0.99 0.41
C TYR A 147 -21.02 -0.79 0.64
N TYR A 148 -20.42 -1.62 1.50
CA TYR A 148 -18.98 -1.60 1.77
C TYR A 148 -18.14 -1.87 0.51
N PHE A 149 -18.59 -2.78 -0.37
CA PHE A 149 -17.94 -3.02 -1.67
C PHE A 149 -17.88 -1.76 -2.52
N ARG A 150 -18.99 -1.04 -2.68
CA ARG A 150 -19.04 0.21 -3.46
C ARG A 150 -18.07 1.26 -2.92
N VAL A 151 -18.02 1.42 -1.60
CA VAL A 151 -17.10 2.35 -0.94
C VAL A 151 -15.64 1.93 -1.17
N CYS A 152 -15.31 0.65 -1.02
CA CYS A 152 -13.96 0.16 -1.26
C CYS A 152 -13.50 0.36 -2.70
N VAL A 153 -14.37 0.10 -3.68
CA VAL A 153 -14.05 0.32 -5.09
C VAL A 153 -13.77 1.80 -5.36
N LEU A 154 -14.57 2.72 -4.78
CA LEU A 154 -14.33 4.17 -4.90
C LEU A 154 -13.01 4.60 -4.28
N VAL A 155 -12.75 4.18 -3.03
CA VAL A 155 -11.51 4.51 -2.31
C VAL A 155 -10.29 3.92 -3.03
N PHE A 156 -10.43 2.70 -3.56
CA PHE A 156 -9.39 2.06 -4.37
C PHE A 156 -9.10 2.85 -5.65
N PHE A 157 -10.14 3.25 -6.38
CA PHE A 157 -9.99 4.00 -7.63
C PHE A 157 -9.28 5.34 -7.39
N VAL A 158 -9.67 6.04 -6.31
CA VAL A 158 -9.01 7.29 -5.90
C VAL A 158 -7.56 7.03 -5.47
N ALA A 159 -7.29 5.99 -4.69
CA ALA A 159 -5.93 5.65 -4.25
C ALA A 159 -5.02 5.27 -5.42
N VAL A 160 -5.49 4.49 -6.40
CA VAL A 160 -4.74 4.17 -7.61
C VAL A 160 -4.45 5.44 -8.42
N LEU A 161 -5.45 6.29 -8.64
CA LEU A 161 -5.23 7.56 -9.33
C LEU A 161 -4.18 8.43 -8.65
N ILE A 162 -4.22 8.56 -7.33
CA ILE A 162 -3.23 9.35 -6.58
C ILE A 162 -1.85 8.71 -6.66
N MET A 163 -1.75 7.38 -6.54
CA MET A 163 -0.49 6.65 -6.50
C MET A 163 0.19 6.46 -7.86
N GLU A 164 -0.57 6.54 -8.97
CA GLU A 164 -0.04 6.46 -10.34
C GLU A 164 0.27 7.85 -10.94
N VAL A 165 -0.37 8.91 -10.43
CA VAL A 165 -0.17 10.29 -10.92
C VAL A 165 0.94 11.04 -10.15
N LEU A 166 1.29 10.58 -8.95
CA LEU A 166 2.46 11.05 -8.15
C LEU A 166 3.71 10.21 -8.45
#